data_AF-A0A947XY11-F1
#
_entry.id   AF-A0A947XY11-F1
#
_cell.length_a   1.000
_cell.length_b   1.000
_cell.length_c   1.000
_cell.angle_alpha   90.00
_cell.angle_beta   90.00
_cell.angle_gamma   90.00
#
_symmetry.space_group_name_H-M   'P 1'
#
loop_
_entity.id
_entity.type
_entity.pdbx_description
1 polymer ?
#
loop_
_entity_poly.entity_id
_entity_poly.type
_entity_poly.pdbx_seq_one_letter_code
_entity_poly.pdbx_strand_id
1 'polypeptide(L)'
;MKWNHLLLPLLALTSLAEPVHAADPAPWGSATEIAQTYSGQKVVFDTTSGTTAGLSSVLDRASLISVLNGADPLDNKIVIVLHGGAIPFFAIRNYAKNKDLMHRAQSLSVGAVVEYRMCRAAARLQGLQPKDIHGFVKMVPMADAEIVRLQQEEGFAYLQ
;
A
#
# COMPACT_ATOMS: atom_id res chain seq x y z
N MET A 1 81.73 29.82 -7.66
CA MET A 1 80.30 30.09 -7.39
C MET A 1 79.77 28.93 -6.56
N LYS A 2 79.65 29.09 -5.24
CA LYS A 2 79.16 28.05 -4.32
C LYS A 2 77.67 28.29 -4.12
N TRP A 3 76.81 27.40 -4.63
CA TRP A 3 75.36 27.52 -4.47
C TRP A 3 74.89 26.56 -3.38
N ASN A 4 74.44 27.12 -2.27
CA ASN A 4 73.88 26.39 -1.14
C ASN A 4 72.38 26.18 -1.43
N HIS A 5 71.96 24.97 -1.79
CA HIS A 5 70.54 24.67 -1.96
C HIS A 5 69.97 24.09 -0.65
N LEU A 6 69.16 24.92 0.00
CA LEU A 6 68.30 24.59 1.13
C LEU A 6 67.23 23.58 0.63
N LEU A 7 67.28 22.34 1.12
CA LEU A 7 66.25 21.32 0.85
C LEU A 7 65.11 21.48 1.86
N LEU A 8 63.94 21.92 1.37
CA LEU A 8 62.68 21.87 2.11
C LEU A 8 61.99 20.53 1.79
N PRO A 9 61.55 19.71 2.78
CA PRO A 9 60.84 18.48 2.48
C PRO A 9 59.36 18.79 2.23
N LEU A 10 58.87 18.40 1.05
CA LEU A 10 57.45 18.43 0.69
C LEU A 10 56.77 17.23 1.35
N LEU A 11 55.98 17.48 2.41
CA LEU A 11 55.16 16.45 3.06
C LEU A 11 53.97 16.10 2.14
N ALA A 12 54.01 14.92 1.51
CA ALA A 12 52.88 14.39 0.77
C ALA A 12 51.84 13.84 1.78
N LEU A 13 50.68 14.51 1.88
CA LEU A 13 49.50 13.95 2.55
C LEU A 13 48.97 12.77 1.72
N THR A 14 49.29 11.55 2.11
CA THR A 14 48.63 10.35 1.62
C THR A 14 47.27 10.22 2.31
N SER A 15 46.18 10.46 1.58
CA SER A 15 44.82 10.15 2.03
C SER A 15 44.71 8.64 2.25
N LEU A 16 44.53 8.22 3.51
CA LEU A 16 44.13 6.85 3.84
C LEU A 16 42.68 6.68 3.38
N ALA A 17 42.48 6.11 2.20
CA ALA A 17 41.18 5.55 1.83
C ALA A 17 41.03 4.26 2.63
N GLU A 18 40.12 4.25 3.60
CA GLU A 18 39.77 3.03 4.31
C GLU A 18 39.20 2.00 3.33
N PRO A 19 39.57 0.71 3.46
CA PRO A 19 39.03 -0.33 2.61
C PRO A 19 37.52 -0.43 2.89
N VAL A 20 36.71 -0.19 1.86
CA VAL A 20 35.28 -0.50 1.89
C VAL A 20 35.18 -2.02 2.06
N HIS A 21 34.86 -2.48 3.26
CA HIS A 21 34.53 -3.88 3.51
C HIS A 21 33.28 -4.24 2.70
N ALA A 22 33.46 -5.03 1.65
CA ALA A 22 32.34 -5.73 1.01
C ALA A 22 31.73 -6.66 2.08
N ALA A 23 30.44 -6.51 2.34
CA ALA A 23 29.73 -7.40 3.25
C ALA A 23 29.88 -8.85 2.75
N ASP A 24 30.13 -9.78 3.66
CA ASP A 24 30.20 -11.20 3.31
C ASP A 24 28.90 -11.61 2.60
N PRO A 25 28.99 -12.34 1.48
CA PRO A 25 27.79 -12.77 0.77
C PRO A 25 26.94 -13.63 1.71
N ALA A 26 25.62 -13.43 1.68
CA ALA A 26 24.69 -14.21 2.47
C ALA A 26 24.95 -15.72 2.26
N PRO A 27 24.80 -16.57 3.30
CA PRO A 27 25.20 -17.98 3.25
C PRO A 27 24.49 -18.82 2.18
N TRP A 28 23.41 -18.28 1.59
CA TRP A 28 22.62 -18.91 0.53
C TRP A 28 22.51 -18.06 -0.75
N GLY A 29 23.44 -17.11 -0.93
CA GLY A 29 23.44 -16.21 -2.09
C GLY A 29 22.30 -15.17 -2.06
N SER A 30 22.11 -14.50 -3.19
CA SER A 30 21.04 -13.52 -3.41
C SER A 30 19.91 -14.13 -4.25
N ALA A 31 18.70 -13.59 -4.09
CA ALA A 31 17.56 -13.98 -4.92
C ALA A 31 17.80 -13.67 -6.41
N THR A 32 17.11 -14.41 -7.28
CA THR A 32 16.99 -14.11 -8.71
C THR A 32 15.62 -13.50 -9.00
N GLU A 33 15.55 -12.66 -10.02
CA GLU A 33 14.30 -12.02 -10.42
C GLU A 33 13.51 -12.90 -11.40
N ILE A 34 12.20 -12.98 -11.20
CA ILE A 34 11.27 -13.59 -12.15
C ILE A 34 10.62 -12.46 -12.96
N ALA A 35 10.92 -12.42 -14.26
CA ALA A 35 10.22 -11.53 -15.20
C ALA A 35 8.83 -12.10 -15.50
N GLN A 36 7.79 -11.40 -15.05
CA GLN A 36 6.39 -11.80 -15.22
C GLN A 36 5.49 -10.57 -15.37
N THR A 37 4.38 -10.73 -16.10
CA THR A 37 3.35 -9.71 -16.29
C THR A 37 2.01 -10.23 -15.78
N TYR A 38 1.18 -9.36 -15.22
CA TYR A 38 -0.13 -9.72 -14.69
C TYR A 38 -1.23 -9.02 -15.50
N SER A 39 -2.40 -9.67 -15.60
CA SER A 39 -3.62 -9.10 -16.20
C SER A 39 -4.85 -9.75 -15.59
N GLY A 40 -5.99 -9.06 -15.63
CA GLY A 40 -7.29 -9.63 -15.29
C GLY A 40 -7.50 -10.01 -13.83
N GLN A 41 -6.62 -9.60 -12.91
CA GLN A 41 -6.74 -10.00 -11.51
C GLN A 41 -7.94 -9.31 -10.85
N LYS A 42 -8.83 -10.13 -10.28
CA LYS A 42 -9.90 -9.70 -9.38
C LYS A 42 -9.53 -10.05 -7.95
N VAL A 43 -9.52 -9.06 -7.07
CA VAL A 43 -8.98 -9.20 -5.72
C VAL A 43 -9.89 -8.54 -4.71
N VAL A 44 -10.20 -9.24 -3.62
CA VAL A 44 -10.89 -8.69 -2.46
C VAL A 44 -9.93 -8.60 -1.28
N PHE A 45 -9.73 -7.40 -0.76
CA PHE A 45 -9.03 -7.16 0.50
C PHE A 45 -10.05 -7.11 1.63
N ASP A 46 -9.87 -7.93 2.65
CA ASP A 46 -10.59 -7.81 3.91
C ASP A 46 -9.71 -7.09 4.93
N THR A 47 -10.12 -5.90 5.37
CA THR A 47 -9.33 -5.15 6.36
C THR A 47 -10.14 -4.71 7.56
N THR A 48 -9.58 -5.02 8.73
CA THR A 48 -10.06 -4.60 10.05
C THR A 48 -9.13 -3.57 10.69
N SER A 49 -8.11 -3.08 9.97
CA SER A 49 -7.01 -2.30 10.55
C SER A 49 -7.51 -1.04 11.24
N GLY A 50 -7.21 -0.94 12.54
CA GLY A 50 -7.48 0.24 13.37
C GLY A 50 -6.38 1.30 13.33
N THR A 51 -5.37 1.15 12.47
CA THR A 51 -4.21 2.05 12.41
C THR A 51 -4.05 2.67 11.03
N THR A 52 -3.53 3.89 10.98
CA THR A 52 -3.23 4.58 9.73
C THR A 52 -2.20 3.81 8.89
N ALA A 53 -1.18 3.23 9.54
CA ALA A 53 -0.14 2.44 8.87
C ALA A 53 -0.70 1.17 8.23
N GLY A 54 -1.56 0.44 8.95
CA GLY A 54 -2.15 -0.78 8.40
C GLY A 54 -3.12 -0.50 7.25
N LEU A 55 -3.97 0.53 7.37
CA LEU A 55 -4.84 0.93 6.26
C LEU A 55 -4.03 1.47 5.08
N SER A 56 -2.94 2.21 5.31
CA SER A 56 -2.05 2.69 4.24
C SER A 56 -1.39 1.54 3.48
N SER A 57 -0.95 0.50 4.18
CA SER A 57 -0.39 -0.71 3.57
C SER A 57 -1.38 -1.42 2.65
N VAL A 58 -2.66 -1.51 3.05
CA VAL A 58 -3.72 -2.05 2.18
C VAL A 58 -3.89 -1.20 0.92
N LEU A 59 -3.91 0.13 1.05
CA LEU A 59 -4.00 1.04 -0.09
C LEU A 59 -2.76 0.96 -1.01
N ASP A 60 -1.55 0.81 -0.46
CA ASP A 60 -0.31 0.60 -1.21
C ASP A 60 -0.38 -0.66 -2.06
N ARG A 61 -0.79 -1.77 -1.44
CA ARG A 61 -0.92 -3.07 -2.11
C ARG A 61 -2.00 -3.05 -3.19
N ALA A 62 -3.16 -2.46 -2.91
CA ALA A 62 -4.22 -2.29 -3.90
C ALA A 62 -3.74 -1.46 -5.10
N SER A 63 -3.06 -0.33 -4.83
CA SER A 63 -2.48 0.51 -5.88
C SER A 63 -1.47 -0.25 -6.74
N LEU A 64 -0.58 -1.03 -6.11
CA LEU A 64 0.43 -1.79 -6.83
C LEU A 64 -0.18 -2.88 -7.70
N ILE A 65 -1.16 -3.64 -7.18
CA ILE A 65 -1.89 -4.65 -7.96
C ILE A 65 -2.58 -4.00 -9.17
N SER A 66 -3.23 -2.85 -8.97
CA SER A 66 -3.87 -2.12 -10.06
C SER A 66 -2.88 -1.78 -11.17
N VAL A 67 -1.73 -1.17 -10.82
CA VAL A 67 -0.67 -0.79 -11.79
C VAL A 67 -0.08 -2.00 -12.50
N LEU A 68 0.20 -3.09 -11.78
CA LEU A 68 0.75 -4.32 -12.35
C LEU A 68 -0.20 -5.02 -13.33
N ASN A 69 -1.50 -4.73 -13.26
CA ASN A 69 -2.54 -5.22 -14.17
C ASN A 69 -2.97 -4.14 -15.17
N GLY A 70 -2.11 -3.15 -15.45
CA GLY A 70 -2.36 -2.10 -16.46
C GLY A 70 -3.40 -1.04 -16.06
N ALA A 71 -3.90 -1.07 -14.83
CA ALA A 71 -4.95 -0.18 -14.33
C ALA A 71 -6.22 -0.14 -15.23
N ASP A 72 -6.56 -1.27 -15.87
CA ASP A 72 -7.71 -1.38 -16.77
C ASP A 72 -9.00 -1.82 -16.05
N PRO A 73 -9.95 -0.92 -15.76
CA PRO A 73 -11.15 -1.25 -14.99
C PRO A 73 -12.11 -2.21 -15.70
N LEU A 74 -11.89 -2.52 -16.99
CA LEU A 74 -12.68 -3.50 -17.72
C LEU A 74 -12.21 -4.94 -17.45
N ASP A 75 -10.92 -5.12 -17.14
CA ASP A 75 -10.29 -6.43 -16.96
C ASP A 75 -9.91 -6.69 -15.50
N ASN A 76 -9.48 -5.65 -14.74
CA ASN A 76 -9.08 -5.77 -13.34
C ASN A 76 -10.09 -5.15 -12.37
N LYS A 77 -10.19 -5.74 -11.16
CA LYS A 77 -11.10 -5.23 -10.12
C LYS A 77 -10.57 -5.47 -8.73
N ILE A 78 -10.54 -4.44 -7.92
CA ILE A 78 -10.10 -4.52 -6.53
C ILE A 78 -11.25 -4.04 -5.64
N VAL A 79 -11.68 -4.90 -4.71
CA VAL A 79 -12.69 -4.52 -3.70
C VAL A 79 -12.01 -4.52 -2.33
N ILE A 80 -12.00 -3.37 -1.66
CA ILE A 80 -11.53 -3.25 -0.28
C ILE A 80 -12.75 -3.28 0.62
N VAL A 81 -12.89 -4.37 1.36
CA VAL A 81 -13.97 -4.61 2.31
C VAL A 81 -13.55 -4.09 3.68
N LEU A 82 -14.32 -3.14 4.21
CA LEU A 82 -14.02 -2.40 5.43
C LEU A 82 -14.79 -2.98 6.62
N HIS A 83 -14.03 -3.46 7.61
CA HIS A 83 -14.50 -4.01 8.88
C HIS A 83 -13.91 -3.30 10.10
N GLY A 84 -14.44 -3.61 11.28
CA GLY A 84 -13.76 -3.41 12.57
C GLY A 84 -13.17 -2.01 12.75
N GLY A 85 -11.87 -1.97 13.01
CA GLY A 85 -11.12 -0.73 13.24
C GLY A 85 -10.97 0.17 12.02
N ALA A 86 -11.23 -0.33 10.80
CA ALA A 86 -11.12 0.48 9.58
C ALA A 86 -12.32 1.42 9.42
N ILE A 87 -13.49 1.07 9.95
CA ILE A 87 -14.75 1.81 9.77
C ILE A 87 -14.65 3.29 10.19
N PRO A 88 -14.13 3.63 11.39
CA PRO A 88 -14.04 5.03 11.81
C PRO A 88 -13.19 5.91 10.91
N PHE A 89 -12.26 5.36 10.12
CA PHE A 89 -11.44 6.17 9.22
C PHE A 89 -12.27 6.86 8.13
N PHE A 90 -13.32 6.19 7.66
CA PHE A 90 -14.18 6.63 6.56
C PHE A 90 -15.45 7.38 7.02
N ALA A 91 -15.61 7.60 8.32
CA ALA A 91 -16.69 8.41 8.85
C ALA A 91 -16.45 9.90 8.56
N ILE A 92 -17.45 10.59 8.01
CA ILE A 92 -17.38 12.01 7.60
C ILE A 92 -16.93 12.90 8.76
N ARG A 93 -17.42 12.63 9.97
CA ARG A 93 -17.04 13.36 11.20
C ARG A 93 -15.53 13.29 11.52
N ASN A 94 -14.83 12.27 11.03
CA ASN A 94 -13.39 12.06 11.24
C ASN A 94 -12.54 12.55 10.06
N TYR A 95 -13.15 13.11 9.02
CA TYR A 95 -12.45 13.53 7.81
C TYR A 95 -11.28 14.48 8.09
N ALA A 96 -11.48 15.49 8.96
CA ALA A 96 -10.42 16.44 9.28
C ALA A 96 -9.16 15.75 9.85
N LYS A 97 -9.34 14.69 10.66
CA LYS A 97 -8.24 13.91 11.24
C LYS A 97 -7.58 12.98 10.22
N ASN A 98 -8.36 12.46 9.27
CA ASN A 98 -7.92 11.44 8.31
C ASN A 98 -7.79 11.97 6.89
N LYS A 99 -7.63 13.29 6.72
CA LYS A 99 -7.79 13.98 5.43
C LYS A 99 -6.93 13.35 4.33
N ASP A 100 -5.63 13.20 4.58
CA ASP A 100 -4.68 12.68 3.58
C ASP A 100 -4.98 11.22 3.22
N LEU A 101 -5.34 10.41 4.22
CA LEU A 101 -5.72 9.01 4.00
C LEU A 101 -7.01 8.89 3.18
N MET A 102 -8.01 9.74 3.46
CA MET A 102 -9.28 9.75 2.74
C MET A 102 -9.13 10.32 1.32
N HIS A 103 -8.28 11.32 1.12
CA HIS A 103 -7.92 11.82 -0.21
C HIS A 103 -7.28 10.72 -1.03
N ARG A 104 -6.35 9.97 -0.44
CA ARG A 104 -5.72 8.84 -1.11
C ARG A 104 -6.71 7.73 -1.44
N ALA A 105 -7.54 7.33 -0.49
CA ALA A 105 -8.56 6.32 -0.71
C ALA A 105 -9.57 6.75 -1.81
N GLN A 106 -10.05 7.99 -1.75
CA GLN A 106 -10.93 8.53 -2.77
C GLN A 106 -10.25 8.57 -4.14
N SER A 107 -8.99 9.00 -4.23
CA SER A 107 -8.24 9.03 -5.47
C SER A 107 -8.11 7.66 -6.11
N LEU A 108 -7.89 6.60 -5.31
CA LEU A 108 -7.80 5.23 -5.82
C LEU A 108 -9.15 4.71 -6.36
N SER A 109 -10.27 5.23 -5.85
CA SER A 109 -11.59 4.89 -6.38
C SER A 109 -11.92 5.55 -7.72
N VAL A 110 -11.20 6.62 -8.09
CA VAL A 110 -11.37 7.28 -9.39
C VAL A 110 -10.96 6.31 -10.50
N GLY A 111 -11.80 6.17 -11.54
CA GLY A 111 -11.57 5.20 -12.61
C GLY A 111 -12.14 3.80 -12.33
N ALA A 112 -12.77 3.58 -11.18
CA ALA A 112 -13.54 2.38 -10.83
C ALA A 112 -12.76 1.05 -10.75
N VAL A 113 -11.43 1.06 -10.77
CA VAL A 113 -10.61 -0.14 -10.52
C VAL A 113 -10.72 -0.57 -9.04
N VAL A 114 -10.62 0.38 -8.11
CA VAL A 114 -10.74 0.13 -6.67
C VAL A 114 -12.14 0.55 -6.17
N GLU A 115 -12.84 -0.36 -5.49
CA GLU A 115 -14.10 -0.07 -4.81
C GLU A 115 -14.00 -0.33 -3.31
N TYR A 116 -14.62 0.54 -2.51
CA TYR A 116 -14.72 0.35 -1.07
C TYR A 116 -16.11 -0.17 -0.71
N ARG A 117 -16.18 -1.30 0.01
CA ARG A 117 -17.43 -1.88 0.51
C ARG A 117 -17.40 -1.98 2.03
N MET A 118 -18.26 -1.24 2.71
CA MET A 118 -18.31 -1.22 4.18
C MET A 118 -19.42 -2.11 4.72
N CYS A 119 -19.11 -2.87 5.76
CA CYS A 119 -20.09 -3.66 6.50
C CYS A 119 -21.10 -2.76 7.23
N ARG A 120 -22.36 -2.74 6.77
CA ARG A 120 -23.44 -1.98 7.40
C ARG A 120 -23.76 -2.48 8.81
N ALA A 121 -23.73 -3.80 9.03
CA ALA A 121 -23.95 -4.38 10.35
C ALA A 121 -22.89 -3.89 11.36
N ALA A 122 -21.60 -3.94 11.01
CA ALA A 122 -20.52 -3.50 11.87
C ALA A 122 -20.53 -1.97 12.09
N ALA A 123 -20.83 -1.18 11.04
CA ALA A 123 -20.94 0.27 11.18
C ALA A 123 -22.06 0.67 12.16
N ARG A 124 -23.21 -0.03 12.13
CA ARG A 124 -24.31 0.19 13.07
C ARG A 124 -23.92 -0.10 14.52
N LEU A 125 -23.13 -1.14 14.76
CA LEU A 125 -22.59 -1.44 16.09
C LEU A 125 -21.67 -0.33 16.62
N GLN A 126 -21.11 0.49 15.73
CA GLN A 126 -20.30 1.67 16.06
C GLN A 126 -21.11 2.99 16.03
N GLY A 127 -22.44 2.90 15.91
CA GLY A 127 -23.32 4.07 15.87
C GLY A 127 -23.27 4.87 14.56
N LEU A 128 -22.82 4.25 13.46
CA LEU A 128 -22.71 4.89 12.14
C LEU A 128 -23.80 4.38 11.18
N GLN A 129 -24.34 5.29 10.39
CA GLN A 129 -25.33 5.05 9.35
C GLN A 129 -24.78 5.46 7.96
N PRO A 130 -25.45 5.10 6.85
CA PRO A 130 -24.97 5.47 5.51
C PRO A 130 -24.69 6.97 5.33
N LYS A 131 -25.51 7.83 5.94
CA LYS A 131 -25.33 9.29 5.89
C LYS A 131 -24.06 9.80 6.58
N ASP A 132 -23.42 8.97 7.40
CA ASP A 132 -22.24 9.34 8.18
C ASP A 132 -20.93 8.90 7.50
N ILE A 133 -21.01 8.21 6.35
CA ILE A 133 -19.86 7.62 5.63
C ILE A 133 -19.65 8.37 4.31
N HIS A 134 -18.39 8.54 3.91
CA HIS A 134 -18.06 9.19 2.62
C HIS A 134 -18.70 8.46 1.42
N GLY A 135 -19.25 9.24 0.48
CA GLY A 135 -20.07 8.71 -0.62
C GLY A 135 -19.34 7.85 -1.66
N PHE A 136 -18.00 7.82 -1.66
CA PHE A 136 -17.23 6.89 -2.50
C PHE A 136 -17.18 5.47 -1.91
N VAL A 137 -17.69 5.27 -0.70
CA VAL A 137 -17.83 3.97 -0.05
C VAL A 137 -19.26 3.44 -0.22
N LYS A 138 -19.41 2.22 -0.73
CA LYS A 138 -20.70 1.53 -0.81
C LYS A 138 -20.91 0.74 0.48
N MET A 139 -22.11 0.74 1.06
CA MET A 139 -22.40 -0.11 2.22
C MET A 139 -23.09 -1.41 1.80
N VAL A 140 -22.54 -2.54 2.22
CA VAL A 140 -23.11 -3.87 2.02
C VAL A 140 -23.77 -4.38 3.31
N PRO A 141 -24.77 -5.28 3.25
CA PRO A 141 -25.47 -5.74 4.44
C PRO A 141 -24.53 -6.32 5.52
N MET A 142 -23.64 -7.21 5.11
CA MET A 142 -22.63 -7.87 5.94
C MET A 142 -21.42 -8.16 5.05
N ALA A 143 -20.24 -7.91 5.58
CA ALA A 143 -19.04 -7.97 4.78
C ALA A 143 -18.48 -9.39 4.59
N ASP A 144 -18.61 -10.29 5.57
CA ASP A 144 -18.26 -11.72 5.37
C ASP A 144 -19.09 -12.35 4.24
N ALA A 145 -20.41 -12.08 4.24
CA ALA A 145 -21.30 -12.54 3.18
C ALA A 145 -20.93 -11.94 1.81
N GLU A 146 -20.50 -10.68 1.80
CA GLU A 146 -20.03 -10.02 0.58
C GLU A 146 -18.72 -10.62 0.07
N ILE A 147 -17.79 -10.95 0.96
CA ILE A 147 -16.53 -11.62 0.62
C ILE A 147 -16.80 -13.02 0.06
N VAL A 148 -17.73 -13.77 0.64
CA VAL A 148 -18.16 -15.08 0.10
C VAL A 148 -18.73 -14.90 -1.31
N ARG A 149 -19.63 -13.94 -1.52
CA ARG A 149 -20.23 -13.63 -2.84
C ARG A 149 -19.15 -13.29 -3.87
N LEU A 150 -18.22 -12.40 -3.53
CA LEU A 150 -17.12 -12.00 -4.42
C LEU A 150 -16.23 -13.18 -4.79
N GLN A 151 -15.86 -14.04 -3.84
CA GLN A 151 -15.02 -15.20 -4.11
C GLN A 151 -15.74 -16.27 -4.94
N GLN A 152 -16.94 -16.67 -4.51
CA GLN A 152 -17.62 -17.85 -5.05
C GLN A 152 -18.44 -17.56 -6.31
N GLU A 153 -18.99 -16.36 -6.45
CA GLU A 153 -19.86 -16.01 -7.57
C GLU A 153 -19.14 -15.16 -8.63
N GLU A 154 -18.17 -14.33 -8.21
CA GLU A 154 -17.46 -13.41 -9.12
C GLU A 154 -15.98 -13.75 -9.36
N GLY A 155 -15.45 -14.77 -8.68
CA GLY A 155 -14.08 -15.29 -8.88
C GLY A 155 -12.98 -14.38 -8.33
N PHE A 156 -13.25 -13.62 -7.28
CA PHE A 156 -12.23 -12.78 -6.63
C PHE A 156 -11.27 -13.63 -5.78
N ALA A 157 -9.98 -13.31 -5.83
CA ALA A 157 -8.99 -13.83 -4.89
C ALA A 157 -9.02 -13.05 -3.57
N TYR A 158 -8.95 -13.75 -2.44
CA TYR A 158 -8.97 -13.14 -1.10
C TYR A 158 -7.58 -12.74 -0.63
N LEU A 159 -7.47 -11.54 -0.05
CA LEU A 159 -6.30 -10.99 0.63
C LEU A 159 -6.73 -10.35 1.96
N GLN A 160 -5.81 -10.30 2.92
CA GLN A 160 -5.95 -9.61 4.21
C GLN A 160 -4.82 -8.60 4.41
#